data_AF-Q6LP66-F1
#
_entry.id   AF-Q6LP66-F1
#
_cell.length_a   1.000
_cell.length_b   1.000
_cell.length_c   1.000
_cell.angle_alpha   90.00
_cell.angle_beta   90.00
_cell.angle_gamma   90.00
#
_symmetry.space_group_name_H-M   'P 1'
#
loop_
_entity.id
_entity.type
_entity.pdbx_description
1 polymer ?
#
loop_
_entity_poly.entity_id
_entity_poly.type
_entity_poly.pdbx_seq_one_letter_code
_entity_poly.pdbx_strand_id
1 'polypeptide(L)'
;MKKHVHLKKFKKEEIIFNDEETKVILRFIFKSQVRCIDSLEITDPVREFAQGLLIEAVDASYALGFVDALAWATVNPGAGAKKVLIKFGKKALRHWFKHATTQDLMRIKIYDRVRDQLALRFDHVLRLHINGIAKLNDNHFGMLAFNSSNNDRIWG
;
A
#
# COMPACT_ATOMS: atom_id res chain seq x y z
N MET A 1 19.28 11.48 2.74
CA MET A 1 18.35 11.69 1.61
C MET A 1 17.05 10.94 1.88
N LYS A 2 15.89 11.61 1.95
CA LYS A 2 14.59 10.92 2.09
C LYS A 2 14.27 10.22 0.78
N LYS A 3 14.35 8.89 0.73
CA LYS A 3 13.96 8.11 -0.46
C LYS A 3 12.43 8.16 -0.59
N HIS A 4 11.93 8.84 -1.60
CA HIS A 4 10.51 8.88 -1.92
C HIS A 4 10.10 7.50 -2.47
N VAL A 5 9.28 6.77 -1.72
CA VAL A 5 8.68 5.50 -2.16
C VAL A 5 7.40 5.89 -2.88
N HIS A 6 7.43 5.72 -4.19
CA HIS A 6 6.27 5.88 -5.05
C HIS A 6 5.67 4.50 -5.30
N LEU A 7 4.38 4.34 -5.00
CA LEU A 7 3.68 3.10 -5.32
C LEU A 7 3.60 2.94 -6.83
N LYS A 8 3.78 1.70 -7.30
CA LYS A 8 3.60 1.37 -8.71
C LYS A 8 2.15 1.65 -9.11
N LYS A 9 1.97 2.41 -10.21
CA LYS A 9 0.67 2.59 -10.85
C LYS A 9 0.39 1.42 -11.77
N PHE A 10 -0.87 1.00 -11.82
CA PHE A 10 -1.32 -0.11 -12.65
C PHE A 10 -2.35 0.38 -13.66
N LYS A 11 -2.42 -0.30 -14.79
CA LYS A 11 -3.59 -0.20 -15.67
C LYS A 11 -4.74 -1.02 -15.08
N LYS A 12 -5.99 -0.70 -15.46
CA LYS A 12 -7.18 -1.44 -14.99
C LYS A 12 -7.08 -2.94 -15.23
N GLU A 13 -6.47 -3.34 -16.35
CA GLU A 13 -6.25 -4.75 -16.74
C GLU A 13 -5.25 -5.49 -15.84
N GLU A 14 -4.36 -4.77 -15.15
CA GLU A 14 -3.35 -5.33 -14.25
C GLU A 14 -3.84 -5.45 -12.80
N ILE A 15 -5.08 -5.01 -12.52
CA ILE A 15 -5.70 -5.09 -11.19
C ILE A 15 -6.12 -6.55 -10.94
N ILE A 16 -5.49 -7.20 -9.97
CA ILE A 16 -5.66 -8.62 -9.68
C ILE A 16 -6.77 -8.88 -8.66
N PHE A 17 -6.92 -7.96 -7.69
CA PHE A 17 -7.75 -8.17 -6.51
C PHE A 17 -9.15 -7.63 -6.69
N ASN A 18 -10.14 -8.34 -6.16
CA ASN A 18 -11.53 -7.87 -6.06
C ASN A 18 -11.74 -6.96 -4.83
N ASP A 19 -12.96 -6.49 -4.63
CA ASP A 19 -13.25 -5.49 -3.60
C ASP A 19 -13.07 -6.05 -2.19
N GLU A 20 -13.49 -7.29 -1.95
CA GLU A 20 -13.33 -7.97 -0.67
C GLU A 20 -11.85 -8.24 -0.34
N GLU A 21 -11.09 -8.72 -1.32
CA GLU A 21 -9.65 -8.96 -1.21
C GLU A 21 -8.90 -7.65 -0.96
N THR A 22 -9.35 -6.55 -1.58
CA THR A 22 -8.80 -5.21 -1.37
C THR A 22 -8.99 -4.77 0.09
N LYS A 23 -10.18 -4.96 0.66
CA LYS A 23 -10.41 -4.70 2.09
C LYS A 23 -9.54 -5.58 2.98
N VAL A 24 -9.34 -6.85 2.63
CA VAL A 24 -8.44 -7.75 3.37
C VAL A 24 -7.00 -7.23 3.35
N ILE A 25 -6.49 -6.74 2.21
CA ILE A 25 -5.13 -6.18 2.10
C ILE A 25 -5.00 -4.92 2.95
N LEU A 26 -5.98 -4.01 2.84
CA LEU A 26 -5.96 -2.77 3.61
C LEU A 26 -6.00 -3.04 5.12
N ARG A 27 -6.86 -3.96 5.58
CA ARG A 27 -6.90 -4.38 7.00
C ARG A 27 -5.62 -5.06 7.43
N PHE A 28 -5.00 -5.82 6.55
CA PHE A 28 -3.72 -6.48 6.83
C PHE A 28 -2.62 -5.47 7.09
N ILE A 29 -2.59 -4.34 6.37
CA ILE A 29 -1.56 -3.30 6.50
C ILE A 29 -1.91 -2.29 7.61
N PHE A 30 -3.13 -1.74 7.58
CA PHE A 30 -3.57 -0.67 8.48
C PHE A 30 -4.43 -1.22 9.63
N LYS A 31 -3.77 -1.84 10.61
CA LYS A 31 -4.42 -2.44 11.79
C LYS A 31 -5.28 -1.45 12.60
N SER A 32 -4.92 -0.17 12.61
CA SER A 32 -5.62 0.87 13.39
C SER A 32 -6.92 1.35 12.75
N GLN A 33 -7.10 1.18 11.44
CA GLN A 33 -8.19 1.81 10.66
C GLN A 33 -9.20 0.81 10.10
N VAL A 34 -9.26 -0.39 10.68
CA VAL A 34 -10.13 -1.49 10.22
C VAL A 34 -11.59 -1.05 10.05
N ARG A 35 -12.13 -0.30 11.02
CA ARG A 35 -13.53 0.17 10.97
C ARG A 35 -13.80 1.08 9.77
N CYS A 36 -12.87 1.98 9.45
CA CYS A 36 -13.00 2.88 8.30
C CYS A 36 -12.86 2.14 6.97
N ILE A 37 -12.05 1.08 6.94
CA ILE A 37 -11.85 0.23 5.75
C ILE A 37 -13.10 -0.60 5.45
N ASP A 38 -13.81 -1.06 6.48
CA ASP A 38 -15.02 -1.84 6.29
C ASP A 38 -16.14 -1.02 5.64
N SER A 39 -16.27 0.26 6.01
CA SER A 39 -17.20 1.23 5.40
C SER A 39 -16.71 1.83 4.08
N LEU A 40 -15.47 1.56 3.66
CA LEU A 40 -14.90 2.15 2.45
C LEU A 40 -15.56 1.58 1.19
N GLU A 41 -15.96 2.47 0.28
CA GLU A 41 -16.35 2.11 -1.09
C GLU A 41 -15.10 1.79 -1.91
N ILE A 42 -15.06 0.59 -2.48
CA ILE A 42 -13.89 0.12 -3.21
C ILE A 42 -14.00 0.53 -4.67
N THR A 43 -13.28 1.58 -5.03
CA THR A 43 -13.14 2.06 -6.41
C THR A 43 -11.85 1.53 -7.04
N ASP A 44 -11.73 1.56 -8.37
CA ASP A 44 -10.51 1.15 -9.08
C ASP A 44 -9.22 1.77 -8.50
N PRO A 45 -9.17 3.08 -8.14
CA PRO A 45 -8.00 3.69 -7.50
C PRO A 45 -7.64 3.07 -6.13
N VAL A 46 -8.64 2.66 -5.34
CA VAL A 46 -8.41 1.99 -4.05
C VAL A 46 -7.80 0.60 -4.26
N ARG A 47 -8.24 -0.11 -5.30
CA ARG A 47 -7.71 -1.43 -5.69
C ARG A 47 -6.25 -1.31 -6.17
N GLU A 48 -5.96 -0.32 -7.01
CA GLU A 48 -4.59 0.03 -7.42
C GLU A 48 -3.70 0.32 -6.21
N PHE A 49 -4.20 1.15 -5.28
CA PHE A 49 -3.47 1.54 -4.08
C PHE A 49 -3.14 0.34 -3.18
N ALA A 50 -4.13 -0.52 -2.91
CA ALA A 50 -3.91 -1.73 -2.11
C ALA A 50 -2.91 -2.69 -2.78
N GLN A 51 -3.00 -2.88 -4.10
CA GLN A 51 -2.07 -3.73 -4.83
C GLN A 51 -0.65 -3.18 -4.81
N GLY A 52 -0.49 -1.86 -4.98
CA GLY A 52 0.80 -1.18 -4.90
C GLY A 52 1.43 -1.32 -3.51
N LEU A 53 0.63 -1.17 -2.45
CA LEU A 53 1.09 -1.38 -1.08
C LEU A 53 1.58 -2.80 -0.85
N LEU A 54 0.91 -3.80 -1.42
CA LEU A 54 1.32 -5.19 -1.29
C LEU A 54 2.64 -5.47 -2.01
N ILE A 55 2.83 -4.96 -3.23
CA ILE A 55 4.14 -5.04 -3.92
C ILE A 55 5.23 -4.46 -3.05
N GLU A 56 5.05 -3.24 -2.56
CA GLU A 56 6.06 -2.55 -1.77
C GLU A 56 6.34 -3.30 -0.46
N ALA A 57 5.31 -3.86 0.19
CA ALA A 57 5.48 -4.67 1.39
C ALA A 57 6.35 -5.91 1.14
N VAL A 58 6.13 -6.59 0.02
CA VAL A 58 6.94 -7.74 -0.40
C VAL A 58 8.35 -7.29 -0.74
N ASP A 59 8.51 -6.32 -1.65
CA ASP A 59 9.82 -5.85 -2.13
C ASP A 59 10.68 -5.29 -1.00
N ALA A 60 10.11 -4.48 -0.11
CA ALA A 60 10.78 -3.96 1.06
C ALA A 60 11.11 -5.06 2.07
N SER A 61 10.27 -6.09 2.23
CA SER A 61 10.58 -7.22 3.10
C SER A 61 11.75 -8.05 2.58
N TYR A 62 11.87 -8.26 1.27
CA TYR A 62 13.03 -8.95 0.69
C TYR A 62 14.28 -8.08 0.67
N ALA A 63 14.16 -6.77 0.41
CA ALA A 63 15.26 -5.82 0.55
C ALA A 63 15.78 -5.80 1.99
N LEU A 64 14.89 -5.83 2.98
CA LEU A 64 15.22 -5.83 4.39
C LEU A 64 15.80 -7.19 4.84
N GLY A 65 15.26 -8.31 4.37
CA GLY A 65 15.81 -9.64 4.60
C GLY A 65 17.21 -9.84 3.98
N PHE A 66 17.56 -9.04 2.96
CA PHE A 66 18.92 -8.93 2.43
C PHE A 66 19.87 -8.15 3.35
N VAL A 67 19.35 -7.30 4.23
CA VAL A 67 20.12 -6.39 5.09
C VAL A 67 20.23 -6.90 6.52
N ASP A 68 19.21 -7.58 7.07
CA ASP A 68 19.23 -8.05 8.47
C ASP A 68 18.22 -9.20 8.70
N ALA A 69 18.70 -10.44 8.81
CA ALA A 69 17.86 -11.62 9.05
C ALA A 69 17.63 -11.96 10.54
N LEU A 70 18.27 -11.24 11.47
CA LEU A 70 18.52 -11.76 12.82
C LEU A 70 17.54 -11.36 13.92
N ALA A 71 16.58 -10.43 13.70
CA ALA A 71 15.84 -9.85 14.83
C ALA A 71 14.32 -9.69 14.67
N TRP A 72 13.68 -10.10 13.57
CA TRP A 72 12.29 -9.67 13.31
C TRP A 72 11.26 -10.78 13.17
N ALA A 73 10.10 -10.54 13.80
CA ALA A 73 8.90 -11.34 13.64
C ALA A 73 8.33 -11.19 12.23
N THR A 74 8.15 -12.32 11.56
CA THR A 74 7.33 -12.40 10.35
C THR A 74 5.86 -12.41 10.74
N VAL A 75 5.03 -11.64 10.04
CA VAL A 75 3.59 -11.62 10.29
C VAL A 75 3.02 -13.01 10.02
N ASN A 76 2.20 -13.54 10.93
CA ASN A 76 1.34 -14.68 10.64
C ASN A 76 0.00 -14.17 10.06
N PRO A 77 -0.20 -14.17 8.73
CA PRO A 77 -1.42 -13.65 8.14
C PRO A 77 -2.61 -14.55 8.51
N GLY A 78 -3.72 -13.94 8.92
CA GLY A 78 -5.00 -14.65 9.09
C GLY A 78 -5.43 -15.34 7.78
N ALA A 79 -6.33 -16.33 7.87
CA ALA A 79 -6.71 -17.19 6.74
C ALA A 79 -7.11 -16.42 5.46
N GLY A 80 -7.80 -15.28 5.61
CA GLY A 80 -8.15 -14.40 4.49
C GLY A 80 -6.93 -13.77 3.83
N ALA A 81 -6.06 -13.12 4.61
CA ALA A 81 -4.84 -12.49 4.09
C ALA A 81 -3.89 -13.53 3.46
N LYS A 82 -3.82 -14.74 4.01
CA LYS A 82 -3.03 -15.84 3.44
C LYS A 82 -3.50 -16.22 2.04
N LYS A 83 -4.81 -16.34 1.81
CA LYS A 83 -5.38 -16.61 0.47
C LYS A 83 -5.01 -15.51 -0.52
N VAL A 84 -5.10 -14.25 -0.09
CA VAL A 84 -4.75 -13.09 -0.91
C VAL A 84 -3.27 -13.09 -1.29
N LEU A 85 -2.38 -13.37 -0.33
CA LEU A 85 -0.94 -13.47 -0.59
C LEU A 85 -0.61 -14.62 -1.55
N ILE A 86 -1.28 -15.77 -1.44
CA ILE A 86 -1.08 -16.90 -2.37
C ILE A 86 -1.57 -16.52 -3.78
N LYS A 87 -2.75 -15.89 -3.90
CA LYS A 87 -3.29 -15.42 -5.18
C LYS A 87 -2.35 -14.39 -5.82
N PHE A 88 -1.82 -13.49 -5.00
CA PHE A 88 -0.83 -12.51 -5.42
C PHE A 88 0.43 -13.19 -5.95
N GLY A 89 1.06 -14.07 -5.17
CA GLY A 89 2.29 -14.77 -5.59
C GLY A 89 2.14 -15.53 -6.91
N LYS A 90 0.96 -16.10 -7.18
CA LYS A 90 0.66 -16.81 -8.45
C LYS A 90 0.48 -15.87 -9.65
N LYS A 91 -0.05 -14.67 -9.45
CA LYS A 91 -0.38 -13.71 -10.52
C LYS A 91 0.64 -12.58 -10.66
N ALA A 92 1.50 -12.40 -9.67
CA ALA A 92 2.47 -11.32 -9.63
C ALA A 92 3.56 -11.58 -10.67
N LEU A 93 3.85 -10.56 -11.49
CA LEU A 93 4.85 -10.66 -12.53
C LEU A 93 6.23 -10.35 -11.95
N ARG A 94 7.25 -11.13 -12.31
CA ARG A 94 8.63 -10.97 -11.81
C ARG A 94 9.15 -9.53 -11.94
N HIS A 95 8.85 -8.86 -13.06
CA HIS A 95 9.32 -7.49 -13.34
C HIS A 95 8.66 -6.41 -12.46
N TRP A 96 7.74 -6.79 -11.57
CA TRP A 96 7.11 -5.88 -10.62
C TRP A 96 7.95 -5.64 -9.37
N PHE A 97 8.91 -6.53 -9.10
CA PHE A 97 9.76 -6.48 -7.92
C PHE A 97 11.20 -6.15 -8.33
N LYS A 98 11.90 -5.41 -7.47
CA LYS A 98 13.31 -5.11 -7.64
C LYS A 98 14.17 -6.11 -6.88
N HIS A 99 13.67 -6.62 -5.77
CA HIS A 99 14.42 -7.43 -4.81
C HIS A 99 13.86 -8.85 -4.64
N ALA A 100 12.58 -9.09 -4.95
CA ALA A 100 11.97 -10.42 -4.82
C ALA A 100 12.13 -11.28 -6.08
N THR A 101 12.53 -12.55 -5.92
CA THR A 101 12.59 -13.54 -7.02
C THR A 101 11.27 -14.30 -7.20
N THR A 102 11.11 -15.05 -8.30
CA THR A 102 9.91 -15.89 -8.52
C THR A 102 9.75 -16.99 -7.47
N GLN A 103 10.84 -17.52 -6.92
CA GLN A 103 10.80 -18.51 -5.84
C GLN A 103 10.35 -17.87 -4.52
N ASP A 104 10.76 -16.63 -4.29
CA ASP A 104 10.35 -15.83 -3.13
C ASP A 104 8.84 -15.53 -3.15
N LEU A 105 8.28 -15.24 -4.32
CA LEU A 105 6.84 -15.03 -4.51
C LEU A 105 5.99 -16.27 -4.16
N MET A 106 6.58 -17.47 -4.14
CA MET A 106 5.89 -18.68 -3.69
C MET A 106 5.84 -18.81 -2.16
N ARG A 107 6.73 -18.11 -1.44
CA ARG A 107 6.85 -18.13 0.03
C ARG A 107 6.99 -16.71 0.57
N ILE A 108 5.99 -15.87 0.25
CA ILE A 108 5.98 -14.47 0.64
C ILE A 108 6.06 -14.35 2.16
N LYS A 109 7.11 -13.66 2.62
CA LYS A 109 7.28 -13.23 4.01
C LYS A 109 7.14 -11.72 4.07
N ILE A 110 6.24 -11.23 4.92
CA ILE A 110 6.11 -9.81 5.22
C ILE A 110 6.49 -9.62 6.68
N TYR A 111 7.45 -8.73 6.95
CA TYR A 111 7.88 -8.43 8.31
C TYR A 111 6.96 -7.40 8.98
N ASP A 112 6.73 -7.53 10.29
CA ASP A 112 5.90 -6.57 11.05
C ASP A 112 6.42 -5.13 10.90
N ARG A 113 7.74 -4.94 10.95
CA ARG A 113 8.38 -3.61 10.79
C ARG A 113 8.08 -2.95 9.45
N VAL A 114 8.10 -3.72 8.36
CA VAL A 114 7.79 -3.21 7.00
C VAL A 114 6.33 -2.81 6.93
N ARG A 115 5.44 -3.66 7.47
CA ARG A 115 4.02 -3.35 7.54
C ARG A 115 3.77 -2.06 8.33
N ASP A 116 4.35 -1.92 9.51
CA ASP A 116 4.11 -0.78 10.37
C ASP A 116 4.69 0.52 9.77
N GLN A 117 5.85 0.44 9.11
CA GLN A 117 6.42 1.56 8.36
C GLN A 117 5.55 1.99 7.17
N LEU A 118 5.00 1.02 6.43
CA LEU A 118 4.07 1.30 5.34
C LEU A 118 2.77 1.93 5.86
N ALA A 119 2.23 1.40 6.94
CA ALA A 119 1.04 1.92 7.58
C ALA A 119 1.24 3.40 7.96
N LEU A 120 2.35 3.75 8.63
CA LEU A 120 2.65 5.13 8.99
C LEU A 120 2.82 6.05 7.78
N ARG A 121 3.53 5.58 6.75
CA ARG A 121 3.83 6.41 5.56
C ARG A 121 2.60 6.70 4.71
N PHE A 122 1.73 5.71 4.56
CA PHE A 122 0.57 5.78 3.68
C PHE A 122 -0.74 6.03 4.43
N ASP A 123 -0.68 6.26 5.75
CA ASP A 123 -1.83 6.58 6.60
C ASP A 123 -2.65 7.75 6.04
N HIS A 124 -1.98 8.86 5.72
CA HIS A 124 -2.63 10.04 5.15
C HIS A 124 -3.27 9.74 3.80
N VAL A 125 -2.63 8.90 2.97
CA VAL A 125 -3.16 8.52 1.65
C VAL A 125 -4.42 7.65 1.81
N LEU A 126 -4.44 6.75 2.79
CA LEU A 126 -5.66 5.98 3.10
C LEU A 126 -6.80 6.91 3.54
N ARG A 127 -6.53 7.89 4.41
CA ARG A 127 -7.55 8.86 4.85
C ARG A 127 -8.13 9.66 3.68
N LEU A 128 -7.31 10.03 2.70
CA LEU A 128 -7.79 10.71 1.49
C LEU A 128 -8.78 9.84 0.71
N HIS A 129 -8.50 8.53 0.58
CA HIS A 129 -9.42 7.59 -0.05
C HIS A 129 -10.70 7.40 0.78
N ILE A 130 -10.60 7.34 2.10
CA ILE A 130 -11.76 7.26 3.01
C ILE A 130 -12.68 8.48 2.84
N ASN A 131 -12.10 9.66 2.66
CA ASN A 131 -12.85 10.91 2.48
C ASN A 131 -13.38 11.10 1.05
N GLY A 132 -13.21 10.13 0.15
CA GLY A 132 -13.68 10.21 -1.24
C GLY A 132 -12.88 11.19 -2.12
N ILE A 133 -11.75 11.72 -1.63
CA ILE A 133 -10.88 12.65 -2.36
C ILE A 133 -9.91 11.82 -3.21
N ALA A 134 -10.44 11.05 -4.15
CA ALA A 134 -9.63 10.23 -5.04
C ALA A 134 -8.88 11.11 -6.05
N LYS A 135 -7.54 11.09 -5.99
CA LYS A 135 -6.56 11.68 -6.94
C LYS A 135 -6.95 13.05 -7.54
N LEU A 136 -6.58 14.13 -6.85
CA LEU A 136 -6.14 15.34 -7.55
C LEU A 136 -4.61 15.37 -7.57
N ASN A 137 -4.05 14.75 -8.60
CA ASN A 137 -2.69 14.91 -9.11
C ASN A 137 -1.50 14.51 -8.20
N ASP A 138 -0.44 14.07 -8.88
CA ASP A 138 0.83 13.59 -8.32
C ASP A 138 1.66 14.65 -7.57
N ASN A 139 1.07 15.78 -7.18
CA ASN A 139 1.73 16.80 -6.39
C ASN A 139 1.55 16.47 -4.91
N HIS A 140 2.47 15.66 -4.41
CA HIS A 140 2.72 15.57 -2.98
C HIS A 140 3.00 16.99 -2.47
N PHE A 141 2.04 17.56 -1.74
CA PHE A 141 2.09 18.86 -1.07
C PHE A 141 2.03 20.10 -2.00
N GLY A 142 0.84 20.41 -2.50
CA GLY A 142 0.44 21.81 -2.62
C GLY A 142 -0.11 22.28 -1.27
N MET A 143 0.69 22.99 -0.46
CA MET A 143 0.09 23.77 0.64
C MET A 143 -0.76 24.86 -0.01
N LEU A 144 -2.08 24.79 0.16
CA LEU A 144 -2.93 25.94 -0.11
C LEU A 144 -2.65 26.97 0.98
N ALA A 145 -1.80 27.95 0.67
CA ALA A 145 -1.64 29.12 1.51
C ALA A 145 -2.86 30.04 1.28
N PHE A 146 -3.70 30.16 2.30
CA PHE A 146 -4.77 31.15 2.34
C PHE A 146 -4.28 32.41 3.04
N ASN A 147 -4.58 33.58 2.46
CA ASN A 147 -4.42 34.83 3.19
C ASN A 147 -5.51 34.89 4.27
N SER A 148 -5.13 34.93 5.55
CA SER A 148 -6.08 34.91 6.68
C SER A 148 -7.03 36.12 6.68
N SER A 149 -6.73 37.16 5.90
CA SER A 149 -7.56 38.38 5.85
C SER A 149 -8.64 38.36 4.77
N ASN A 150 -8.52 37.57 3.69
CA ASN A 150 -9.40 37.71 2.52
C ASN A 150 -9.80 36.41 1.80
N ASN A 151 -9.37 35.24 2.29
CA ASN A 151 -9.71 33.91 1.74
C ASN A 151 -9.36 33.68 0.25
N ASP A 152 -8.61 34.59 -0.38
CA ASP A 152 -8.13 34.46 -1.74
C ASP A 152 -6.98 33.44 -1.83
N ARG A 153 -7.02 32.61 -2.88
CA ARG A 153 -5.95 31.66 -3.20
C ARG A 153 -4.75 32.40 -3.77
N ILE A 154 -3.61 32.30 -3.09
CA ILE A 154 -2.40 33.03 -3.48
C ILE A 154 -1.63 32.29 -4.58
N TRP A 155 -1.44 30.96 -4.48
CA TRP A 155 -0.88 30.11 -5.54
C TRP A 155 -1.34 28.65 -5.43
N GLY A 156 -1.37 27.94 -6.56
CA GLY A 156 -1.68 26.51 -6.71
C GLY A 156 -1.14 25.95 -8.03
#